data_AF-A0A3M0YYP2-F1
#
_entry.id   AF-A0A3M0YYP2-F1
#
_cell.length_a   1.000
_cell.length_b   1.000
_cell.length_c   1.000
_cell.angle_alpha   90.00
_cell.angle_beta   90.00
_cell.angle_gamma   90.00
#
_symmetry.space_group_name_H-M   'P 1'
#
loop_
_entity.id
_entity.type
_entity.pdbx_description
1 polymer ?
#
loop_
_entity_poly.entity_id
_entity_poly.type
_entity_poly.pdbx_seq_one_letter_code
_entity_poly.pdbx_strand_id
1 'polypeptide(L)'
;YTDYTFYTAYPSCYKIVRKWAAIDWCTYSPNDPTGEGIWEHTQLIWVFDTVPPVLNCPQQVEVGIDVNDCADYAQLPPVTADDCSQEVVIENDSPWADSDGADASGTYPKGTHTVTFTAWDGCGNSSTCTMTVVVRDALPPSPVCNNGVSVTIQPNGLVTITPDMVEGGSSDNCTPADQLILQVSPNTFTCQDIGTRTVTLSVTDQAGNTAFCQTQVVIQDNLGICPPSSPIASIGGQLATELGDPLPQMIVGLAGGVPIAIHTDLNGNYQFDNLPTGYSYTVVPAWNSDYDNGVTTFDMVLIRRHILGIQLLDSPYKMIAADVNRSNTITTVDMVHIRQLILHMTDKFPNNTSWRFIDADYEFPDPMNPWLEPFPEQITIGNLYENSWGNDFVGVKVGDVNGSALTQPAGGFAGESEDRTDRMLLLDIDDRMLVPGEEVEVTVSLAEALPLLALQGTCTFDAGALEWLGWQAGDMPSLSDDCWNTRHADEGWLALAWINEAEVPVQGPLWTWRFRAKRAVRLSDVL
;
A
#
# COMPACT_ATOMS: atom_id res chain seq x y z
N TYR A 1 -29.80 -9.86 110.06
CA TYR A 1 -28.89 -8.72 109.81
C TYR A 1 -29.50 -7.85 108.72
N THR A 2 -29.06 -6.61 108.58
CA THR A 2 -29.40 -5.72 107.47
C THR A 2 -28.12 -5.17 106.87
N ASP A 3 -27.99 -5.27 105.55
CA ASP A 3 -26.84 -4.76 104.82
C ASP A 3 -27.18 -3.46 104.11
N TYR A 4 -26.26 -2.51 104.23
CA TYR A 4 -26.26 -1.28 103.46
C TYR A 4 -24.97 -1.22 102.66
N THR A 5 -25.08 -1.22 101.33
CA THR A 5 -23.95 -1.16 100.41
C THR A 5 -23.69 0.28 99.99
N PHE A 6 -22.42 0.70 100.03
CA PHE A 6 -21.98 2.04 99.64
C PHE A 6 -20.88 1.92 98.58
N TYR A 7 -21.09 2.53 97.41
CA TYR A 7 -20.21 2.40 96.23
C TYR A 7 -19.16 3.52 96.08
N THR A 8 -19.10 4.51 96.97
CA THR A 8 -18.28 5.73 96.78
C THR A 8 -17.08 5.81 97.72
N ALA A 9 -16.34 4.71 97.91
CA ALA A 9 -15.56 4.57 99.13
C ALA A 9 -14.11 4.12 98.91
N TYR A 10 -13.31 4.95 98.24
CA TYR A 10 -11.85 4.81 98.16
C TYR A 10 -11.22 4.50 99.55
N PRO A 11 -10.26 3.57 99.66
CA PRO A 11 -9.64 2.72 98.63
C PRO A 11 -10.34 1.36 98.33
N SER A 12 -11.56 1.12 98.80
CA SER A 12 -12.33 -0.11 98.48
C SER A 12 -13.32 0.11 97.35
N CYS A 13 -13.64 -0.92 96.56
CA CYS A 13 -14.65 -0.88 95.51
C CYS A 13 -16.03 -0.50 96.06
N TYR A 14 -16.43 -1.19 97.12
CA TYR A 14 -17.63 -0.88 97.87
C TYR A 14 -17.47 -1.33 99.32
N LYS A 15 -18.26 -0.70 100.19
CA LYS A 15 -18.32 -1.04 101.61
C LYS A 15 -19.69 -1.56 101.94
N ILE A 16 -19.73 -2.64 102.71
CA ILE A 16 -20.97 -3.13 103.31
C ILE A 16 -20.94 -2.78 104.79
N VAL A 17 -21.93 -2.00 105.22
CA VAL A 17 -22.24 -1.80 106.63
C VAL A 17 -23.30 -2.82 107.01
N ARG A 18 -22.87 -3.88 107.70
CA ARG A 18 -23.76 -4.95 108.16
C ARG A 18 -24.10 -4.71 109.62
N LYS A 19 -25.38 -4.48 109.90
CA LYS A 19 -25.90 -4.46 111.28
C LYS A 19 -26.47 -5.83 111.62
N TRP A 20 -25.99 -6.42 112.70
CA TRP A 20 -26.53 -7.67 113.22
C TRP A 20 -26.83 -7.53 114.71
N ALA A 21 -27.93 -8.17 115.12
CA ALA A 21 -28.34 -8.26 116.50
C ALA A 21 -28.18 -9.71 116.94
N ALA A 22 -27.42 -9.95 118.00
CA ALA A 22 -27.46 -11.22 118.72
C ALA A 22 -28.54 -11.12 119.79
N ILE A 23 -29.44 -12.09 119.82
CA ILE A 23 -30.50 -12.19 120.81
C ILE A 23 -30.18 -13.39 121.70
N ASP A 24 -30.00 -13.15 122.99
CA ASP A 24 -30.02 -14.21 123.98
C ASP A 24 -31.47 -14.42 124.44
N TRP A 25 -32.09 -15.49 123.96
CA TRP A 25 -33.46 -15.86 124.28
C TRP A 25 -33.69 -16.18 125.76
N CYS A 26 -32.64 -16.39 126.55
CA CYS A 26 -32.76 -16.63 127.98
C CYS A 26 -33.03 -15.34 128.77
N THR A 27 -32.66 -14.18 128.21
CA THR A 27 -32.73 -12.87 128.88
C THR A 27 -33.62 -11.86 128.15
N TYR A 28 -33.88 -12.08 126.86
CA TYR A 28 -34.68 -11.17 126.04
C TYR A 28 -36.19 -11.16 126.36
N SER A 29 -36.78 -9.98 126.49
CA SER A 29 -38.23 -9.75 126.61
C SER A 29 -38.72 -8.66 125.65
N PRO A 30 -39.75 -8.93 124.82
CA PRO A 30 -40.18 -7.99 123.77
C PRO A 30 -40.83 -6.68 124.28
N ASN A 31 -41.15 -6.57 125.57
CA ASN A 31 -41.79 -5.39 126.18
C ASN A 31 -40.90 -4.66 127.19
N ASP A 32 -39.62 -5.01 127.29
CA ASP A 32 -38.69 -4.36 128.21
C ASP A 32 -38.15 -3.05 127.61
N PRO A 33 -38.39 -1.88 128.26
CA PRO A 33 -37.89 -0.60 127.75
C PRO A 33 -36.36 -0.45 127.84
N THR A 34 -35.66 -1.33 128.57
CA THR A 34 -34.19 -1.27 128.73
C THR A 34 -33.42 -1.97 127.61
N GLY A 35 -34.08 -2.90 126.89
CA GLY A 35 -33.47 -3.64 125.79
C GLY A 35 -32.48 -4.75 126.19
N GLU A 36 -32.52 -5.25 127.43
CA GLU A 36 -31.68 -6.37 127.86
C GLU A 36 -31.89 -7.64 126.99
N GLY A 37 -30.80 -8.37 126.73
CA GLY A 37 -30.80 -9.59 125.92
C GLY A 37 -30.65 -9.39 124.40
N ILE A 38 -30.56 -8.14 123.91
CA ILE A 38 -30.17 -7.83 122.51
C ILE A 38 -28.82 -7.10 122.49
N TRP A 39 -27.88 -7.58 121.67
CA TRP A 39 -26.63 -6.86 121.35
C TRP A 39 -26.55 -6.56 119.87
N GLU A 40 -26.59 -5.27 119.54
CA GLU A 40 -26.38 -4.81 118.18
C GLU A 40 -24.90 -4.53 117.91
N HIS A 41 -24.40 -5.07 116.82
CA HIS A 41 -23.06 -4.84 116.33
C HIS A 41 -23.10 -4.34 114.90
N THR A 42 -22.22 -3.38 114.60
CA THR A 42 -21.97 -2.90 113.25
C THR A 42 -20.65 -3.46 112.77
N GLN A 43 -20.69 -4.25 111.70
CA GLN A 43 -19.51 -4.72 111.00
C GLN A 43 -19.30 -3.88 109.74
N LEU A 44 -18.07 -3.43 109.52
CA LEU A 44 -17.64 -2.79 108.28
C LEU A 44 -16.87 -3.82 107.45
N ILE A 45 -17.38 -4.14 106.27
CA ILE A 45 -16.72 -5.03 105.30
C ILE A 45 -16.23 -4.17 104.14
N TRP A 46 -14.94 -4.31 103.83
CA TRP A 46 -14.28 -3.64 102.72
C TRP A 46 -13.99 -4.67 101.64
N VAL A 47 -14.55 -4.47 100.45
CA VAL A 47 -14.25 -5.32 99.29
C VAL A 47 -13.25 -4.59 98.41
N PHE A 48 -12.14 -5.25 98.13
CA PHE A 48 -11.07 -4.75 97.27
C PHE A 48 -11.02 -5.62 96.01
N ASP A 49 -10.81 -4.95 94.89
CA ASP A 49 -10.39 -5.58 93.65
C ASP A 49 -9.03 -4.99 93.27
N THR A 50 -8.11 -5.86 92.90
CA THR A 50 -6.75 -5.50 92.49
C THR A 50 -6.40 -6.11 91.13
N VAL A 51 -7.33 -6.82 90.50
CA VAL A 51 -7.11 -7.48 89.21
C VAL A 51 -7.72 -6.58 88.15
N PRO A 52 -6.92 -6.03 87.22
CA PRO A 52 -7.48 -5.24 86.13
C PRO A 52 -8.23 -6.15 85.14
N PRO A 53 -9.17 -5.59 84.35
CA PRO A 53 -9.88 -6.33 83.30
C PRO A 53 -8.90 -6.87 82.26
N VAL A 54 -9.19 -8.05 81.68
CA VAL A 54 -8.36 -8.65 80.63
C VAL A 54 -8.94 -8.30 79.26
N LEU A 55 -8.23 -7.48 78.49
CA LEU A 55 -8.62 -7.10 77.14
C LEU A 55 -8.21 -8.15 76.10
N ASN A 56 -9.13 -8.48 75.19
CA ASN A 56 -8.86 -9.30 74.01
C ASN A 56 -8.97 -8.45 72.74
N CYS A 57 -7.82 -8.15 72.14
CA CYS A 57 -7.70 -7.18 71.06
C CYS A 57 -7.18 -7.83 69.77
N PRO A 58 -7.75 -7.46 68.60
CA PRO A 58 -7.21 -7.87 67.32
C PRO A 58 -5.79 -7.34 67.13
N GLN A 59 -4.91 -8.13 66.52
CA GLN A 59 -3.51 -7.72 66.35
C GLN A 59 -3.31 -6.73 65.20
N GLN A 60 -3.88 -7.01 64.03
CA GLN A 60 -3.76 -6.14 62.86
C GLN A 60 -4.96 -6.30 61.92
N VAL A 61 -5.42 -5.19 61.35
CA VAL A 61 -6.40 -5.14 60.26
C VAL A 61 -5.79 -4.39 59.08
N GLU A 62 -5.86 -4.94 57.87
CA GLU A 62 -5.46 -4.26 56.64
C GLU A 62 -6.69 -3.84 55.84
N VAL A 63 -6.68 -2.60 55.34
CA VAL A 63 -7.74 -2.00 54.52
C VAL A 63 -7.11 -1.47 53.24
N GLY A 64 -7.72 -1.77 52.10
CA GLY A 64 -7.28 -1.26 50.79
C GLY A 64 -8.21 -0.12 50.36
N ILE A 65 -7.65 1.06 50.07
CA ILE A 65 -8.38 2.21 49.55
C ILE A 65 -8.82 1.89 48.12
N ASP A 66 -10.14 1.86 47.87
CA ASP A 66 -10.73 1.67 46.54
C ASP A 66 -11.58 2.86 46.05
N VAL A 67 -11.60 3.95 46.82
CA VAL A 67 -12.31 5.19 46.53
C VAL A 67 -11.36 6.33 46.12
N ASN A 68 -11.92 7.38 45.52
CA ASN A 68 -11.17 8.51 44.96
C ASN A 68 -10.72 9.56 46.02
N ASP A 69 -10.50 9.11 47.26
CA ASP A 69 -9.93 9.90 48.36
C ASP A 69 -8.79 9.09 48.97
N CYS A 70 -7.85 9.73 49.66
CA CYS A 70 -6.71 9.05 50.26
C CYS A 70 -6.97 8.55 51.68
N ALA A 71 -8.19 8.03 51.88
CA ALA A 71 -8.70 7.46 53.12
C ALA A 71 -9.82 6.46 52.79
N ASP A 72 -10.03 5.49 53.66
CA ASP A 72 -11.11 4.52 53.50
C ASP A 72 -11.69 4.07 54.85
N TYR A 73 -12.90 3.52 54.81
CA TYR A 73 -13.62 3.03 55.98
C TYR A 73 -13.05 1.70 56.46
N ALA A 74 -12.46 1.70 57.65
CA ALA A 74 -12.01 0.49 58.32
C ALA A 74 -13.12 -0.04 59.22
N GLN A 75 -13.74 -1.16 58.83
CA GLN A 75 -14.65 -1.88 59.73
C GLN A 75 -13.84 -2.78 60.66
N LEU A 76 -13.76 -2.40 61.94
CA LEU A 76 -12.95 -3.06 62.94
C LEU A 76 -13.83 -3.91 63.87
N PRO A 77 -13.40 -5.12 64.25
CA PRO A 77 -14.15 -5.91 65.23
C PRO A 77 -14.04 -5.25 66.62
N PRO A 78 -15.14 -5.15 67.39
CA PRO A 78 -15.12 -4.51 68.69
C PRO A 78 -14.25 -5.28 69.68
N VAL A 79 -13.54 -4.55 70.53
CA VAL A 79 -12.72 -5.11 71.61
C VAL A 79 -13.62 -5.67 72.72
N THR A 80 -13.20 -6.79 73.31
CA THR A 80 -13.91 -7.39 74.45
C THR A 80 -13.01 -7.38 75.68
N ALA A 81 -13.63 -7.27 76.86
CA ALA A 81 -12.96 -7.36 78.15
C ALA A 81 -13.59 -8.48 78.98
N ASP A 82 -12.75 -9.26 79.64
CA ASP A 82 -13.15 -10.27 80.62
C ASP A 82 -12.80 -9.78 82.02
N ASP A 83 -13.79 -9.74 82.90
CA ASP A 83 -13.64 -9.28 84.28
C ASP A 83 -14.75 -9.86 85.18
N CYS A 84 -14.48 -9.95 86.49
CA CYS A 84 -15.43 -10.38 87.50
C CYS A 84 -16.33 -9.24 88.03
N SER A 85 -16.06 -7.98 87.66
CA SER A 85 -16.90 -6.84 87.99
C SER A 85 -18.16 -6.76 87.09
N GLN A 86 -19.24 -6.13 87.58
CA GLN A 86 -20.52 -6.08 86.85
C GLN A 86 -20.55 -5.03 85.73
N GLU A 87 -19.65 -4.05 85.75
CA GLU A 87 -19.59 -2.98 84.75
C GLU A 87 -18.12 -2.72 84.38
N VAL A 88 -17.80 -2.90 83.09
CA VAL A 88 -16.52 -2.56 82.49
C VAL A 88 -16.77 -1.46 81.45
N VAL A 89 -16.01 -0.38 81.54
CA VAL A 89 -16.03 0.72 80.55
C VAL A 89 -14.81 0.55 79.66
N ILE A 90 -15.01 0.55 78.34
CA ILE A 90 -13.94 0.50 77.35
C ILE A 90 -13.98 1.79 76.54
N GLU A 91 -12.84 2.42 76.34
CA GLU A 91 -12.66 3.57 75.44
C GLU A 91 -11.50 3.30 74.48
N ASN A 92 -11.52 3.98 73.32
CA ASN A 92 -10.43 3.96 72.35
C ASN A 92 -9.89 5.39 72.15
N ASP A 93 -8.61 5.51 71.80
CA ASP A 93 -7.94 6.80 71.58
C ASP A 93 -7.92 7.25 70.11
N SER A 94 -8.68 6.60 69.23
CA SER A 94 -8.55 6.84 67.79
C SER A 94 -9.23 8.15 67.38
N PRO A 95 -8.53 9.10 66.74
CA PRO A 95 -9.15 10.32 66.23
C PRO A 95 -9.99 10.10 64.96
N TRP A 96 -9.98 8.87 64.41
CA TRP A 96 -10.67 8.49 63.18
C TRP A 96 -11.88 7.58 63.39
N ALA A 97 -12.10 7.11 64.62
CA ALA A 97 -13.24 6.27 64.95
C ALA A 97 -14.54 7.09 64.93
N ASP A 98 -15.63 6.47 64.50
CA ASP A 98 -16.97 7.08 64.47
C ASP A 98 -17.57 7.26 65.88
N SER A 99 -17.07 6.50 66.86
CA SER A 99 -17.54 6.49 68.22
C SER A 99 -16.44 6.25 69.23
N ASP A 100 -16.58 6.85 70.41
CA ASP A 100 -15.88 6.42 71.60
C ASP A 100 -16.40 5.03 72.03
N GLY A 101 -15.52 4.17 72.53
CA GLY A 101 -15.92 2.86 73.05
C GLY A 101 -15.03 1.70 72.62
N ALA A 102 -15.60 0.50 72.67
CA ALA A 102 -14.95 -0.75 72.24
C ALA A 102 -14.86 -0.91 70.71
N ASP A 103 -15.65 -0.16 69.95
CA ASP A 103 -15.61 -0.14 68.48
C ASP A 103 -14.86 1.09 68.00
N ALA A 104 -13.75 0.86 67.29
CA ALA A 104 -12.95 1.92 66.70
C ALA A 104 -13.13 1.99 65.17
N SER A 105 -14.21 1.42 64.61
CA SER A 105 -14.52 1.55 63.20
C SER A 105 -14.67 3.02 62.78
N GLY A 106 -14.21 3.35 61.58
CA GLY A 106 -14.22 4.73 61.08
C GLY A 106 -13.36 4.92 59.84
N THR A 107 -13.17 6.16 59.40
CA THR A 107 -12.44 6.50 58.17
C THR A 107 -10.97 6.85 58.46
N TYR A 108 -10.06 5.96 58.07
CA TYR A 108 -8.63 6.10 58.33
C TYR A 108 -7.87 6.55 57.06
N PRO A 109 -6.97 7.54 57.15
CA PRO A 109 -6.15 7.96 56.01
C PRO A 109 -5.08 6.92 55.66
N LYS A 110 -4.51 6.97 54.45
CA LYS A 110 -3.38 6.10 54.04
C LYS A 110 -2.25 6.12 55.08
N GLY A 111 -1.79 4.93 55.49
CA GLY A 111 -0.71 4.78 56.45
C GLY A 111 -0.98 3.72 57.52
N THR A 112 -0.12 3.69 58.53
CA THR A 112 -0.24 2.77 59.67
C THR A 112 -0.68 3.54 60.90
N HIS A 113 -1.81 3.15 61.46
CA HIS A 113 -2.40 3.75 62.66
C HIS A 113 -2.40 2.75 63.80
N THR A 114 -2.10 3.21 65.00
CA THR A 114 -2.19 2.39 66.22
C THR A 114 -3.31 2.94 67.07
N VAL A 115 -4.29 2.08 67.39
CA VAL A 115 -5.41 2.39 68.29
C VAL A 115 -5.12 1.73 69.63
N THR A 116 -5.15 2.51 70.71
CA THR A 116 -5.05 2.05 72.09
C THR A 116 -6.44 1.98 72.70
N PHE A 117 -6.80 0.82 73.22
CA PHE A 117 -8.01 0.67 74.02
C PHE A 117 -7.63 0.68 75.49
N THR A 118 -8.42 1.38 76.29
CA THR A 118 -8.30 1.37 77.75
C THR A 118 -9.61 0.87 78.33
N ALA A 119 -9.52 -0.10 79.24
CA ALA A 119 -10.67 -0.61 79.97
C ALA A 119 -10.53 -0.33 81.46
N TRP A 120 -11.62 0.08 82.11
CA TRP A 120 -11.72 0.29 83.54
C TRP A 120 -12.80 -0.61 84.13
N ASP A 121 -12.49 -1.29 85.23
CA ASP A 121 -13.49 -1.98 86.03
C ASP A 121 -14.24 -1.00 86.95
N GLY A 122 -15.33 -1.46 87.56
CA GLY A 122 -16.11 -0.68 88.54
C GLY A 122 -15.35 -0.31 89.83
N CYS A 123 -14.12 -0.82 90.01
CA CYS A 123 -13.23 -0.57 91.14
C CYS A 123 -12.12 0.45 90.83
N GLY A 124 -11.97 0.85 89.57
CA GLY A 124 -10.96 1.79 89.08
C GLY A 124 -9.64 1.14 88.66
N ASN A 125 -9.53 -0.19 88.58
CA ASN A 125 -8.38 -0.84 87.95
C ASN A 125 -8.49 -0.72 86.43
N SER A 126 -7.37 -0.56 85.75
CA SER A 126 -7.35 -0.41 84.30
C SER A 126 -6.31 -1.29 83.60
N SER A 127 -6.63 -1.64 82.35
CA SER A 127 -5.73 -2.32 81.43
C SER A 127 -5.77 -1.63 80.07
N THR A 128 -4.71 -1.84 79.29
CA THR A 128 -4.65 -1.35 77.92
C THR A 128 -4.23 -2.45 76.96
N CYS A 129 -4.68 -2.32 75.72
CA CYS A 129 -4.19 -3.11 74.59
C CYS A 129 -4.10 -2.21 73.35
N THR A 130 -3.40 -2.67 72.32
CA THR A 130 -3.31 -1.96 71.05
C THR A 130 -3.74 -2.82 69.87
N MET A 131 -4.29 -2.16 68.85
CA MET A 131 -4.59 -2.73 67.54
C MET A 131 -3.94 -1.87 66.46
N THR A 132 -3.32 -2.50 65.47
CA THR A 132 -2.75 -1.80 64.31
C THR A 132 -3.70 -1.84 63.12
N VAL A 133 -4.05 -0.68 62.57
CA VAL A 133 -4.83 -0.52 61.34
C VAL A 133 -3.87 -0.07 60.24
N VAL A 134 -3.71 -0.87 59.18
CA VAL A 134 -2.85 -0.56 58.04
C VAL A 134 -3.73 -0.25 56.84
N VAL A 135 -3.76 1.02 56.43
CA VAL A 135 -4.49 1.48 55.25
C VAL A 135 -3.52 1.59 54.09
N ARG A 136 -3.70 0.73 53.08
CA ARG A 136 -2.89 0.70 51.87
C ARG A 136 -3.69 1.20 50.69
N ASP A 137 -2.98 1.77 49.76
CA ASP A 137 -3.54 2.24 48.51
C ASP A 137 -3.59 1.10 47.49
N ALA A 138 -4.80 0.77 47.04
CA ALA A 138 -5.06 -0.36 46.15
C ALA A 138 -5.67 0.07 44.81
N LEU A 139 -5.91 1.37 44.62
CA LEU A 139 -6.51 1.90 43.40
C LEU A 139 -5.39 2.26 42.41
N PRO A 140 -5.45 1.79 41.15
CA PRO A 140 -4.45 2.19 40.16
C PRO A 140 -4.63 3.65 39.71
N PRO A 141 -3.55 4.28 39.22
CA PRO A 141 -3.61 5.65 38.71
C PRO A 141 -4.51 5.77 37.48
N SER A 142 -4.91 7.00 37.17
CA SER A 142 -5.67 7.39 35.98
C SER A 142 -4.76 8.01 34.92
N PRO A 143 -4.25 7.24 33.95
CA PRO A 143 -3.32 7.72 32.93
C PRO A 143 -4.04 8.54 31.86
N VAL A 144 -3.44 9.67 31.47
CA VAL A 144 -3.93 10.53 30.37
C VAL A 144 -2.81 10.69 29.36
N CYS A 145 -3.11 10.40 28.09
CA CYS A 145 -2.17 10.48 26.99
C CYS A 145 -2.47 11.69 26.09
N ASN A 146 -1.43 12.45 25.72
CA ASN A 146 -1.51 13.45 24.66
C ASN A 146 -1.64 12.79 23.29
N ASN A 147 -2.46 13.39 22.42
CA ASN A 147 -2.60 12.98 21.03
C ASN A 147 -1.83 13.93 20.10
N GLY A 148 -1.38 13.42 18.95
CA GLY A 148 -0.79 14.26 17.90
C GLY A 148 0.69 14.60 18.12
N VAL A 149 1.42 13.79 18.88
CA VAL A 149 2.86 13.94 19.05
C VAL A 149 3.56 13.64 17.71
N SER A 150 4.40 14.57 17.24
CA SER A 150 5.19 14.40 16.02
C SER A 150 6.67 14.60 16.33
N VAL A 151 7.51 13.68 15.86
CA VAL A 151 8.96 13.70 16.10
C VAL A 151 9.71 13.43 14.81
N THR A 152 10.90 14.02 14.69
CA THR A 152 11.74 13.89 13.48
C THR A 152 12.96 13.02 13.78
N ILE A 153 13.31 12.12 12.86
CA ILE A 153 14.53 11.32 12.92
C ILE A 153 15.77 12.21 12.98
N GLN A 154 16.72 11.88 13.86
CA GLN A 154 18.00 12.58 14.01
C GLN A 154 19.03 12.08 12.97
N PRO A 155 20.15 12.79 12.77
CA PRO A 155 21.18 12.41 11.80
C PRO A 155 21.82 11.03 11.95
N ASN A 156 21.67 10.39 13.09
CA ASN A 156 22.11 9.02 13.33
C ASN A 156 21.07 7.96 12.88
N GLY A 157 19.95 8.37 12.27
CA GLY A 157 18.88 7.48 11.82
C GLY A 157 17.94 6.98 12.93
N LEU A 158 18.00 7.61 14.12
CA LEU A 158 17.21 7.26 15.30
C LEU A 158 16.44 8.46 15.84
N VAL A 159 15.34 8.19 16.56
CA VAL A 159 14.68 9.17 17.42
C VAL A 159 14.18 8.49 18.67
N THR A 160 14.32 9.16 19.81
CA THR A 160 13.83 8.68 21.10
C THR A 160 12.83 9.67 21.65
N ILE A 161 11.69 9.17 22.14
CA ILE A 161 10.66 9.96 22.81
C ILE A 161 10.76 9.76 24.33
N THR A 162 10.42 10.80 25.09
CA THR A 162 10.32 10.72 26.55
C THR A 162 8.85 10.58 26.97
N PRO A 163 8.58 10.05 28.18
CA PRO A 163 7.21 9.98 28.70
C PRO A 163 6.51 11.34 28.70
N ASP A 164 7.22 12.43 29.05
CA ASP A 164 6.68 13.80 29.08
C ASP A 164 6.08 14.27 27.75
N MET A 165 6.55 13.71 26.62
CA MET A 165 6.03 14.07 25.30
C MET A 165 4.61 13.53 25.07
N VAL A 166 4.29 12.40 25.69
CA VAL A 166 3.01 11.68 25.53
C VAL A 166 2.12 11.78 26.78
N GLU A 167 2.64 12.33 27.88
CA GLU A 167 1.92 12.58 29.14
C GLU A 167 0.93 13.74 28.98
N GLY A 168 -0.34 13.53 29.39
CA GLY A 168 -1.43 14.48 29.19
C GLY A 168 -2.15 14.92 30.48
N GLY A 169 -1.50 14.84 31.63
CA GLY A 169 -2.08 15.14 32.94
C GLY A 169 -2.60 13.90 33.67
N SER A 170 -1.75 12.87 33.81
CA SER A 170 -2.09 11.68 34.59
C SER A 170 -2.26 12.00 36.08
N SER A 171 -3.17 11.34 36.77
CA SER A 171 -3.47 11.61 38.18
C SER A 171 -3.70 10.33 38.98
N ASP A 172 -3.65 10.44 40.29
CA ASP A 172 -3.92 9.36 41.25
C ASP A 172 -4.63 9.94 42.49
N ASN A 173 -5.34 9.10 43.26
CA ASN A 173 -6.05 9.52 44.46
C ASN A 173 -5.11 9.81 45.65
N CYS A 174 -4.00 9.07 45.75
CA CYS A 174 -3.11 9.05 46.90
C CYS A 174 -1.66 9.44 46.59
N THR A 175 -1.31 9.53 45.32
CA THR A 175 0.02 9.88 44.83
C THR A 175 -0.02 11.23 44.11
N PRO A 176 0.73 12.25 44.58
CA PRO A 176 0.86 13.52 43.88
C PRO A 176 1.37 13.33 42.44
N ALA A 177 0.92 14.18 41.51
CA ALA A 177 1.25 14.05 40.09
C ALA A 177 2.77 14.07 39.80
N ASP A 178 3.55 14.82 40.58
CA ASP A 178 5.02 14.90 40.46
C ASP A 178 5.76 13.68 41.02
N GLN A 179 5.06 12.77 41.70
CA GLN A 179 5.60 11.54 42.27
C GLN A 179 5.18 10.29 41.47
N LEU A 180 4.37 10.44 40.43
CA LEU A 180 4.03 9.36 39.51
C LEU A 180 5.26 8.94 38.69
N ILE A 181 5.48 7.64 38.57
CA ILE A 181 6.55 7.08 37.75
C ILE A 181 5.98 6.80 36.36
N LEU A 182 6.52 7.49 35.35
CA LEU A 182 6.07 7.41 33.97
C LEU A 182 7.06 6.64 33.10
N GLN A 183 6.55 5.73 32.26
CA GLN A 183 7.35 4.97 31.29
C GLN A 183 6.63 4.88 29.95
N VAL A 184 7.33 5.08 28.85
CA VAL A 184 6.78 4.94 27.49
C VAL A 184 7.46 3.81 26.74
N SER A 185 6.69 2.98 26.03
CA SER A 185 7.19 1.87 25.23
C SER A 185 6.34 1.62 23.98
N PRO A 186 6.95 1.40 22.79
CA PRO A 186 8.36 1.62 22.49
C PRO A 186 8.73 3.11 22.60
N ASN A 187 9.98 3.40 22.97
CA ASN A 187 10.47 4.78 23.11
C ASN A 187 11.54 5.18 22.10
N THR A 188 12.07 4.23 21.31
CA THR A 188 13.09 4.49 20.29
C THR A 188 12.60 3.97 18.95
N PHE A 189 12.81 4.78 17.91
CA PHE A 189 12.36 4.53 16.55
C PHE A 189 13.50 4.72 15.57
N THR A 190 13.43 4.02 14.44
CA THR A 190 14.42 4.02 13.38
C THR A 190 13.81 4.50 12.06
N CYS A 191 14.62 4.53 10.99
CA CYS A 191 14.11 4.79 9.64
C CYS A 191 13.02 3.82 9.15
N GLN A 192 12.92 2.61 9.73
CA GLN A 192 11.84 1.66 9.40
C GLN A 192 10.49 2.05 10.05
N ASP A 193 10.53 2.99 10.99
CA ASP A 193 9.38 3.39 11.80
C ASP A 193 8.70 4.67 11.32
N ILE A 194 9.10 5.20 10.16
CA ILE A 194 8.48 6.39 9.53
C ILE A 194 6.96 6.18 9.39
N GLY A 195 6.20 7.23 9.69
CA GLY A 195 4.76 7.24 9.72
C GLY A 195 4.20 7.11 11.14
N THR A 196 2.94 6.71 11.25
CA THR A 196 2.25 6.62 12.55
C THR A 196 2.64 5.33 13.27
N ARG A 197 3.03 5.45 14.54
CA ARG A 197 3.34 4.33 15.44
C ARG A 197 2.55 4.48 16.74
N THR A 198 2.07 3.35 17.27
CA THR A 198 1.34 3.33 18.55
C THR A 198 2.34 3.10 19.68
N VAL A 199 2.23 3.91 20.72
CA VAL A 199 3.04 3.79 21.94
C VAL A 199 2.14 3.65 23.16
N THR A 200 2.66 3.01 24.19
CA THR A 200 1.98 2.80 25.47
C THR A 200 2.69 3.60 26.53
N LEU A 201 1.97 4.49 27.21
CA LEU A 201 2.41 5.18 28.42
C LEU A 201 1.90 4.40 29.63
N SER A 202 2.81 3.87 30.43
CA SER A 202 2.54 3.23 31.71
C SER A 202 2.79 4.22 32.85
N VAL A 203 1.85 4.29 33.78
CA VAL A 203 1.89 5.15 34.97
C VAL A 203 1.85 4.25 36.20
N THR A 204 2.80 4.45 37.11
CA THR A 204 2.91 3.72 38.38
C THR A 204 2.85 4.70 39.54
N ASP A 205 2.00 4.41 40.52
CA ASP A 205 1.86 5.20 41.74
C ASP A 205 2.94 4.87 42.78
N GLN A 206 2.92 5.51 43.95
CA GLN A 206 3.89 5.24 45.02
C GLN A 206 3.64 3.90 45.75
N ALA A 207 2.43 3.35 45.66
CA ALA A 207 2.03 2.07 46.25
C ALA A 207 2.40 0.86 45.36
N GLY A 208 2.78 1.10 44.11
CA GLY A 208 3.13 0.10 43.12
C GLY A 208 1.96 -0.32 42.22
N ASN A 209 0.80 0.35 42.29
CA ASN A 209 -0.29 0.10 41.37
C ASN A 209 0.02 0.72 40.00
N THR A 210 -0.42 0.05 38.93
CA THR A 210 -0.07 0.45 37.56
C THR A 210 -1.29 0.50 36.65
N ALA A 211 -1.30 1.47 35.75
CA ALA A 211 -2.25 1.59 34.66
C ALA A 211 -1.56 2.13 33.40
N PHE A 212 -2.24 2.04 32.26
CA PHE A 212 -1.67 2.51 30.99
C PHE A 212 -2.69 3.22 30.10
N CYS A 213 -2.19 4.09 29.23
CA CYS A 213 -2.92 4.63 28.09
C CYS A 213 -2.10 4.45 26.81
N GLN A 214 -2.78 4.43 25.66
CA GLN A 214 -2.13 4.32 24.35
C GLN A 214 -2.36 5.58 23.54
N THR A 215 -1.35 5.98 22.77
CA THR A 215 -1.43 7.12 21.84
C THR A 215 -0.64 6.86 20.56
N GLN A 216 -0.93 7.65 19.54
CA GLN A 216 -0.25 7.61 18.25
C GLN A 216 0.79 8.73 18.17
N VAL A 217 2.01 8.35 17.76
CA VAL A 217 3.13 9.25 17.49
C VAL A 217 3.44 9.20 16.00
N VAL A 218 3.64 10.36 15.38
CA VAL A 218 4.03 10.47 13.97
C VAL A 218 5.54 10.65 13.88
N ILE A 219 6.22 9.68 13.24
CA ILE A 219 7.65 9.73 12.98
C ILE A 219 7.88 10.32 11.58
N GLN A 220 8.65 11.40 11.50
CA GLN A 220 8.92 12.15 10.26
C GLN A 220 10.40 12.09 9.87
N ASP A 221 10.66 12.20 8.58
CA ASP A 221 12.00 12.41 8.03
C ASP A 221 12.04 13.72 7.23
N ASN A 222 12.06 14.85 7.95
CA ASN A 222 12.12 16.17 7.35
C ASN A 222 13.54 16.54 6.84
N LEU A 223 14.53 15.69 7.13
CA LEU A 223 15.94 15.93 6.80
C LEU A 223 16.43 15.03 5.65
N GLY A 224 15.60 14.11 5.13
CA GLY A 224 15.95 13.19 4.05
C GLY A 224 17.05 12.21 4.42
N ILE A 225 17.13 11.82 5.69
CA ILE A 225 18.20 10.99 6.25
C ILE A 225 17.91 9.52 6.03
N CYS A 226 16.64 9.14 6.00
CA CYS A 226 16.22 7.79 5.78
C CYS A 226 16.13 7.51 4.27
N PRO A 227 16.68 6.38 3.79
CA PRO A 227 16.42 5.96 2.43
C PRO A 227 14.90 5.75 2.27
N PRO A 228 14.32 6.07 1.09
CA PRO A 228 12.90 5.87 0.86
C PRO A 228 12.54 4.42 1.20
N SER A 229 11.41 4.23 1.90
CA SER A 229 10.94 2.93 2.42
C SER A 229 10.66 1.88 1.35
N SER A 230 10.85 2.22 0.09
CA SER A 230 11.18 1.32 -1.00
C SER A 230 12.15 2.08 -1.90
N PRO A 231 13.39 1.61 -2.12
CA PRO A 231 14.21 2.21 -3.14
C PRO A 231 13.43 2.11 -4.45
N ILE A 232 13.20 3.24 -5.09
CA ILE A 232 12.62 3.32 -6.42
C ILE A 232 13.75 3.53 -7.42
N ALA A 233 13.63 2.89 -8.57
CA ALA A 233 14.55 3.04 -9.68
C ALA A 233 13.76 3.29 -10.97
N SER A 234 14.46 3.79 -11.98
CA SER A 234 13.89 4.00 -13.32
C SER A 234 14.54 3.07 -14.33
N ILE A 235 13.76 2.64 -15.32
CA ILE A 235 14.25 1.92 -16.51
C ILE A 235 14.02 2.81 -17.72
N GLY A 236 15.04 3.01 -18.55
CA GLY A 236 14.88 3.74 -19.80
C GLY A 236 15.83 3.29 -20.89
N GLY A 237 15.50 3.72 -22.10
CA GLY A 237 16.26 3.46 -23.31
C GLY A 237 15.66 4.21 -24.49
N GLN A 238 16.16 3.90 -25.68
CA GLN A 238 15.78 4.52 -26.95
C GLN A 238 15.37 3.47 -27.98
N LEU A 239 14.36 3.78 -28.78
CA LEU A 239 13.99 3.03 -29.98
C LEU A 239 14.46 3.82 -31.20
N ALA A 240 15.27 3.18 -32.05
CA ALA A 240 15.75 3.75 -33.30
C ALA A 240 15.82 2.70 -34.42
N THR A 241 15.85 3.13 -35.68
CA THR A 241 16.12 2.22 -36.82
C THR A 241 17.58 1.77 -36.84
N GLU A 242 17.93 0.83 -37.72
CA GLU A 242 19.35 0.43 -37.90
C GLU A 242 20.27 1.58 -38.33
N LEU A 243 19.69 2.66 -38.90
CA LEU A 243 20.41 3.86 -39.32
C LEU A 243 20.51 4.92 -38.21
N GLY A 244 19.91 4.65 -37.04
CA GLY A 244 19.88 5.56 -35.90
C GLY A 244 18.74 6.59 -35.95
N ASP A 245 17.77 6.45 -36.85
CA ASP A 245 16.62 7.35 -36.88
C ASP A 245 15.68 7.06 -35.71
N PRO A 246 15.30 8.06 -34.90
CA PRO A 246 14.46 7.84 -33.73
C PRO A 246 13.05 7.39 -34.14
N LEU A 247 12.46 6.50 -33.33
CA LEU A 247 11.10 5.98 -33.52
C LEU A 247 10.13 6.57 -32.48
N PRO A 248 9.55 7.75 -32.74
CA PRO A 248 8.61 8.40 -31.83
C PRO A 248 7.22 7.77 -31.81
N GLN A 249 6.50 7.98 -30.70
CA GLN A 249 5.13 7.52 -30.47
C GLN A 249 4.93 5.99 -30.46
N MET A 250 6.01 5.22 -30.45
CA MET A 250 5.98 3.76 -30.32
C MET A 250 5.57 3.34 -28.92
N ILE A 251 4.77 2.27 -28.81
CA ILE A 251 4.36 1.75 -27.49
C ILE A 251 5.48 0.85 -26.94
N VAL A 252 5.89 1.12 -25.71
CA VAL A 252 6.81 0.29 -24.94
C VAL A 252 6.08 -0.21 -23.70
N GLY A 253 6.00 -1.53 -23.55
CA GLY A 253 5.42 -2.19 -22.39
C GLY A 253 6.48 -2.59 -21.37
N LEU A 254 6.11 -2.57 -20.09
CA LEU A 254 6.89 -3.10 -18.98
C LEU A 254 6.08 -4.17 -18.24
N ALA A 255 6.64 -5.38 -18.15
CA ALA A 255 6.13 -6.50 -17.36
C ALA A 255 7.05 -6.78 -16.15
N GLY A 256 6.59 -7.55 -15.16
CA GLY A 256 7.34 -7.84 -13.92
C GLY A 256 6.75 -7.22 -12.64
N GLY A 257 5.68 -6.46 -12.78
CA GLY A 257 4.88 -5.87 -11.70
C GLY A 257 3.45 -5.57 -12.18
N VAL A 258 2.94 -4.37 -11.94
CA VAL A 258 1.76 -3.87 -12.66
C VAL A 258 2.16 -3.61 -14.11
N PRO A 259 1.48 -4.17 -15.12
CA PRO A 259 1.78 -3.87 -16.51
C PRO A 259 1.62 -2.38 -16.79
N ILE A 260 2.67 -1.73 -17.26
CA ILE A 260 2.67 -0.31 -17.65
C ILE A 260 3.00 -0.26 -19.15
N ALA A 261 2.35 0.64 -19.89
CA ALA A 261 2.70 0.94 -21.26
C ALA A 261 2.82 2.45 -21.43
N ILE A 262 3.86 2.89 -22.14
CA ILE A 262 4.13 4.29 -22.45
C ILE A 262 4.42 4.46 -23.94
N HIS A 263 4.35 5.69 -24.42
CA HIS A 263 4.80 6.03 -25.77
C HIS A 263 6.19 6.63 -25.74
N THR A 264 7.01 6.36 -26.75
CA THR A 264 8.28 7.05 -26.95
C THR A 264 8.08 8.54 -27.27
N ASP A 265 9.03 9.37 -26.84
CA ASP A 265 9.07 10.80 -27.15
C ASP A 265 9.50 11.08 -28.61
N LEU A 266 9.63 12.35 -28.99
CA LEU A 266 10.05 12.74 -30.34
C LEU A 266 11.45 12.27 -30.74
N ASN A 267 12.29 11.92 -29.77
CA ASN A 267 13.64 11.41 -29.97
C ASN A 267 13.70 9.88 -29.82
N GLY A 268 12.55 9.19 -29.72
CA GLY A 268 12.48 7.74 -29.57
C GLY A 268 12.78 7.24 -28.15
N ASN A 269 12.92 8.12 -27.16
CA ASN A 269 13.23 7.71 -25.78
C ASN A 269 11.97 7.25 -25.05
N TYR A 270 12.14 6.27 -24.16
CA TYR A 270 11.11 5.83 -23.22
C TYR A 270 11.69 5.72 -21.81
N GLN A 271 10.86 5.94 -20.80
CA GLN A 271 11.26 5.90 -19.40
C GLN A 271 10.10 5.46 -18.51
N PHE A 272 10.35 4.44 -17.69
CA PHE A 272 9.47 3.99 -16.63
C PHE A 272 10.03 4.44 -15.29
N ASP A 273 9.29 5.30 -14.59
CA ASP A 273 9.70 5.88 -13.32
C ASP A 273 9.06 5.21 -12.11
N ASN A 274 9.70 5.42 -10.95
CA ASN A 274 9.19 5.00 -9.64
C ASN A 274 8.97 3.48 -9.52
N LEU A 275 9.83 2.68 -10.14
CA LEU A 275 9.71 1.22 -10.11
C LEU A 275 10.26 0.66 -8.80
N PRO A 276 9.51 -0.22 -8.11
CA PRO A 276 10.02 -0.94 -6.94
C PRO A 276 11.31 -1.71 -7.24
N THR A 277 12.35 -1.47 -6.44
CA THR A 277 13.59 -2.26 -6.51
C THR A 277 13.41 -3.67 -5.94
N GLY A 278 14.30 -4.58 -6.33
CA GLY A 278 14.29 -6.00 -5.94
C GLY A 278 13.38 -6.89 -6.79
N TYR A 279 12.69 -6.33 -7.78
CA TYR A 279 11.87 -7.07 -8.74
C TYR A 279 12.58 -7.20 -10.10
N SER A 280 12.25 -8.25 -10.84
CA SER A 280 12.71 -8.41 -12.22
C SER A 280 11.68 -7.82 -13.17
N TYR A 281 12.14 -7.03 -14.14
CA TYR A 281 11.30 -6.38 -15.13
C TYR A 281 11.66 -6.83 -16.54
N THR A 282 10.67 -6.84 -17.43
CA THR A 282 10.86 -7.13 -18.85
C THR A 282 10.28 -6.00 -19.67
N VAL A 283 11.14 -5.36 -20.47
CA VAL A 283 10.74 -4.33 -21.43
C VAL A 283 10.40 -4.99 -22.76
N VAL A 284 9.21 -4.70 -23.27
CA VAL A 284 8.69 -5.24 -24.53
C VAL A 284 8.13 -4.10 -25.38
N PRO A 285 8.90 -3.59 -26.34
CA PRO A 285 8.38 -2.71 -27.38
C PRO A 285 7.35 -3.45 -28.23
N ALA A 286 6.24 -2.79 -28.57
CA ALA A 286 5.23 -3.37 -29.44
C ALA A 286 4.56 -2.28 -30.26
N TRP A 287 4.71 -2.34 -31.58
CA TRP A 287 3.95 -1.51 -32.51
C TRP A 287 3.49 -2.36 -33.68
N ASN A 288 2.17 -2.42 -33.88
CA ASN A 288 1.55 -3.33 -34.82
C ASN A 288 0.45 -2.68 -35.67
N SER A 289 0.75 -1.51 -36.23
CA SER A 289 -0.07 -0.80 -37.22
C SER A 289 0.75 -0.45 -38.46
N ASP A 290 0.07 0.07 -39.48
CA ASP A 290 0.68 0.67 -40.68
C ASP A 290 1.65 -0.30 -41.38
N TYR A 291 1.15 -1.49 -41.71
CA TYR A 291 1.94 -2.56 -42.33
C TYR A 291 2.54 -2.13 -43.67
N ASP A 292 1.86 -1.27 -44.40
CA ASP A 292 2.20 -0.72 -45.72
C ASP A 292 3.19 0.45 -45.69
N ASN A 293 3.46 1.06 -44.53
CA ASN A 293 4.41 2.17 -44.41
C ASN A 293 5.82 1.78 -44.92
N GLY A 294 6.29 2.41 -45.99
CA GLY A 294 7.59 2.13 -46.61
C GLY A 294 7.71 0.79 -47.34
N VAL A 295 6.63 0.00 -47.43
CA VAL A 295 6.66 -1.30 -48.12
C VAL A 295 6.27 -1.10 -49.58
N THR A 296 7.23 -1.25 -50.49
CA THR A 296 7.05 -0.92 -51.91
C THR A 296 7.49 -2.06 -52.83
N THR A 297 7.16 -1.94 -54.13
CA THR A 297 7.69 -2.86 -55.15
C THR A 297 9.22 -2.81 -55.27
N PHE A 298 9.89 -1.76 -54.79
CA PHE A 298 11.35 -1.69 -54.76
C PHE A 298 11.95 -2.63 -53.70
N ASP A 299 11.30 -2.81 -52.56
CA ASP A 299 11.72 -3.77 -51.53
C ASP A 299 11.73 -5.19 -52.07
N MET A 300 10.69 -5.54 -52.83
CA MET A 300 10.61 -6.81 -53.53
C MET A 300 11.75 -7.01 -54.53
N VAL A 301 12.23 -5.96 -55.20
CA VAL A 301 13.40 -6.03 -56.10
C VAL A 301 14.65 -6.40 -55.32
N LEU A 302 14.88 -5.76 -54.17
CA LEU A 302 16.06 -6.03 -53.33
C LEU A 302 16.03 -7.45 -52.75
N ILE A 303 14.87 -7.90 -52.27
CA ILE A 303 14.66 -9.28 -51.80
C ILE A 303 14.91 -10.28 -52.94
N ARG A 304 14.38 -10.02 -54.13
CA ARG A 304 14.60 -10.88 -55.30
C ARG A 304 16.07 -10.99 -55.68
N ARG A 305 16.80 -9.87 -55.69
CA ARG A 305 18.24 -9.85 -56.00
C ARG A 305 19.06 -10.61 -54.96
N HIS A 306 18.64 -10.59 -53.71
CA HIS A 306 19.23 -11.37 -52.63
C HIS A 306 19.02 -12.88 -52.86
N ILE A 307 17.79 -13.30 -53.16
CA ILE A 307 17.47 -14.71 -53.46
C ILE A 307 18.29 -15.23 -54.66
N LEU A 308 18.51 -14.40 -55.68
CA LEU A 308 19.29 -14.74 -56.87
C LEU A 308 20.82 -14.66 -56.68
N GLY A 309 21.30 -14.17 -55.53
CA GLY A 309 22.72 -13.97 -55.26
C GLY A 309 23.37 -12.87 -56.11
N ILE A 310 22.58 -11.97 -56.69
CA ILE A 310 23.07 -10.85 -57.52
C ILE A 310 23.51 -9.68 -56.63
N GLN A 311 22.70 -9.38 -55.61
CA GLN A 311 22.96 -8.34 -54.62
C GLN A 311 22.40 -8.83 -53.29
N LEU A 312 23.26 -9.09 -52.31
CA LEU A 312 22.83 -9.55 -51.00
C LEU A 312 22.35 -8.38 -50.15
N LEU A 313 21.37 -8.64 -49.27
CA LEU A 313 21.06 -7.76 -48.15
C LEU A 313 22.26 -7.75 -47.21
N ASP A 314 22.74 -6.56 -46.88
CA ASP A 314 24.02 -6.30 -46.22
C ASP A 314 23.91 -6.12 -44.70
N SER A 315 22.73 -6.34 -44.12
CA SER A 315 22.45 -6.21 -42.69
C SER A 315 21.51 -7.32 -42.21
N PRO A 316 21.71 -7.87 -41.00
CA PRO A 316 20.78 -8.82 -40.39
C PRO A 316 19.37 -8.23 -40.24
N TYR A 317 19.26 -6.92 -39.99
CA TYR A 317 17.97 -6.24 -39.85
C TYR A 317 17.19 -6.23 -41.17
N LYS A 318 17.86 -5.97 -42.30
CA LYS A 318 17.23 -6.08 -43.64
C LYS A 318 16.78 -7.50 -43.96
N MET A 319 17.55 -8.50 -43.53
CA MET A 319 17.17 -9.91 -43.71
C MET A 319 15.95 -10.27 -42.86
N ILE A 320 15.87 -9.76 -41.62
CA ILE A 320 14.70 -9.89 -40.74
C ILE A 320 13.48 -9.17 -41.34
N ALA A 321 13.66 -7.98 -41.92
CA ALA A 321 12.61 -7.25 -42.62
C ALA A 321 12.09 -8.01 -43.85
N ALA A 322 12.98 -8.71 -44.57
CA ALA A 322 12.64 -9.50 -45.75
C ALA A 322 11.83 -10.76 -45.45
N ASP A 323 12.01 -11.39 -44.28
CA ASP A 323 11.26 -12.57 -43.83
C ASP A 323 9.90 -12.18 -43.25
N VAL A 324 8.99 -11.75 -44.13
CA VAL A 324 7.70 -11.19 -43.72
C VAL A 324 6.75 -12.22 -43.12
N ASN A 325 6.90 -13.51 -43.45
CA ASN A 325 6.05 -14.57 -42.90
C ASN A 325 6.64 -15.24 -41.63
N ARG A 326 7.80 -14.76 -41.17
CA ARG A 326 8.52 -15.26 -39.98
C ARG A 326 8.88 -16.75 -40.12
N SER A 327 9.31 -17.17 -41.30
CA SER A 327 9.76 -18.54 -41.59
C SER A 327 11.22 -18.80 -41.26
N ASN A 328 11.98 -17.76 -40.91
CA ASN A 328 13.43 -17.75 -40.75
C ASN A 328 14.19 -18.04 -42.06
N THR A 329 13.54 -17.81 -43.22
CA THR A 329 14.15 -17.96 -44.55
C THR A 329 13.62 -16.89 -45.50
N ILE A 330 14.48 -16.36 -46.37
CA ILE A 330 14.06 -15.40 -47.40
C ILE A 330 13.79 -16.15 -48.69
N THR A 331 12.53 -16.19 -49.10
CA THR A 331 12.09 -16.97 -50.25
C THR A 331 11.15 -16.16 -51.15
N THR A 332 10.75 -16.76 -52.27
CA THR A 332 9.73 -16.17 -53.13
C THR A 332 8.35 -16.10 -52.45
N VAL A 333 8.12 -16.85 -51.38
CA VAL A 333 6.87 -16.79 -50.60
C VAL A 333 6.75 -15.44 -49.88
N ASP A 334 7.87 -14.90 -49.36
CA ASP A 334 7.90 -13.60 -48.71
C ASP A 334 7.55 -12.47 -49.68
N MET A 335 8.09 -12.55 -50.89
CA MET A 335 7.72 -11.65 -51.98
C MET A 335 6.23 -11.71 -52.32
N VAL A 336 5.61 -12.90 -52.29
CA VAL A 336 4.16 -13.03 -52.53
C VAL A 336 3.37 -12.30 -51.45
N HIS A 337 3.76 -12.40 -50.18
CA HIS A 337 3.08 -11.70 -49.09
C HIS A 337 3.28 -10.17 -49.14
N ILE A 338 4.48 -9.70 -49.47
CA ILE A 338 4.72 -8.26 -49.71
C ILE A 338 3.85 -7.75 -50.86
N ARG A 339 3.77 -8.49 -51.96
CA ARG A 339 2.91 -8.14 -53.09
C ARG A 339 1.44 -8.09 -52.71
N GLN A 340 0.97 -9.07 -51.94
CA GLN A 340 -0.42 -9.10 -51.45
C GLN A 340 -0.74 -7.89 -50.57
N LEU A 341 0.20 -7.46 -49.73
CA LEU A 341 0.06 -6.26 -48.92
C LEU A 341 -0.01 -4.99 -49.79
N ILE A 342 0.96 -4.81 -50.69
CA ILE A 342 1.04 -3.66 -51.62
C ILE A 342 -0.23 -3.52 -52.46
N LEU A 343 -0.75 -4.67 -52.90
CA LEU A 343 -1.97 -4.72 -53.69
C LEU A 343 -3.23 -4.57 -52.83
N HIS A 344 -3.14 -4.41 -51.51
CA HIS A 344 -4.26 -4.41 -50.56
C HIS A 344 -5.15 -5.68 -50.67
N MET A 345 -4.55 -6.82 -50.99
CA MET A 345 -5.22 -8.13 -50.91
C MET A 345 -5.22 -8.69 -49.48
N THR A 346 -4.34 -8.17 -48.63
CA THR A 346 -4.19 -8.47 -47.20
C THR A 346 -3.73 -7.20 -46.48
N ASP A 347 -4.19 -6.94 -45.26
CA ASP A 347 -3.80 -5.73 -44.49
C ASP A 347 -2.66 -5.98 -43.51
N LYS A 348 -2.16 -7.23 -43.44
CA LYS A 348 -1.11 -7.65 -42.50
C LYS A 348 -0.33 -8.84 -43.02
N PHE A 349 0.89 -9.00 -42.52
CA PHE A 349 1.70 -10.18 -42.78
C PHE A 349 1.25 -11.39 -41.93
N PRO A 350 1.38 -12.61 -42.47
CA PRO A 350 1.06 -13.82 -41.72
C PRO A 350 2.10 -14.07 -40.63
N ASN A 351 1.64 -14.36 -39.40
CA ASN A 351 2.50 -14.71 -38.25
C ASN A 351 3.58 -13.68 -37.88
N ASN A 352 3.43 -12.43 -38.32
CA ASN A 352 4.43 -11.38 -38.09
C ASN A 352 3.79 -10.05 -37.71
N THR A 353 4.56 -9.21 -37.02
CA THR A 353 4.16 -7.86 -36.64
C THR A 353 4.59 -6.86 -37.72
N SER A 354 4.02 -5.65 -37.70
CA SER A 354 4.43 -4.58 -38.63
C SER A 354 5.85 -4.10 -38.34
N TRP A 355 6.20 -4.00 -37.05
CA TRP A 355 7.54 -3.70 -36.56
C TRP A 355 8.02 -4.81 -35.64
N ARG A 356 9.31 -5.12 -35.73
CA ARG A 356 10.03 -5.97 -34.79
C ARG A 356 11.09 -5.13 -34.10
N PHE A 357 11.34 -5.40 -32.83
CA PHE A 357 12.31 -4.66 -32.04
C PHE A 357 13.32 -5.65 -31.50
N ILE A 358 14.59 -5.43 -31.78
CA ILE A 358 15.70 -6.28 -31.33
C ILE A 358 16.53 -5.46 -30.34
N ASP A 359 17.01 -6.09 -29.28
CA ASP A 359 17.95 -5.46 -28.33
C ASP A 359 19.15 -4.87 -29.10
N ALA A 360 19.41 -3.57 -28.91
CA ALA A 360 20.47 -2.87 -29.65
C ALA A 360 21.88 -3.37 -29.28
N ASP A 361 22.05 -3.94 -28.08
CA ASP A 361 23.32 -4.51 -27.62
C ASP A 361 23.53 -5.95 -28.12
N TYR A 362 22.54 -6.54 -28.82
CA TYR A 362 22.66 -7.90 -29.35
C TYR A 362 23.60 -7.95 -30.58
N GLU A 363 24.74 -8.63 -30.42
CA GLU A 363 25.63 -8.94 -31.53
C GLU A 363 25.24 -10.25 -32.22
N PHE A 364 24.81 -10.16 -33.49
CA PHE A 364 24.52 -11.34 -34.30
C PHE A 364 25.78 -12.18 -34.52
N PRO A 365 25.81 -13.47 -34.16
CA PRO A 365 27.01 -14.31 -34.31
C PRO A 365 27.45 -14.48 -35.77
N ASP A 366 26.48 -14.46 -36.69
CA ASP A 366 26.70 -14.40 -38.13
C ASP A 366 25.77 -13.33 -38.73
N PRO A 367 26.28 -12.14 -39.10
CA PRO A 367 25.47 -11.09 -39.71
C PRO A 367 24.78 -11.50 -41.02
N MET A 368 25.28 -12.53 -41.71
CA MET A 368 24.68 -13.05 -42.95
C MET A 368 23.65 -14.17 -42.68
N ASN A 369 23.46 -14.55 -41.41
CA ASN A 369 22.44 -15.51 -41.00
C ASN A 369 21.88 -15.14 -39.61
N PRO A 370 20.95 -14.17 -39.53
CA PRO A 370 20.41 -13.69 -38.26
C PRO A 370 19.62 -14.74 -37.48
N TRP A 371 19.23 -15.87 -38.10
CA TRP A 371 18.47 -16.93 -37.46
C TRP A 371 19.34 -18.09 -36.94
N LEU A 372 20.66 -17.94 -36.94
CA LEU A 372 21.56 -18.94 -36.37
C LEU A 372 21.25 -19.21 -34.90
N GLU A 373 20.89 -18.16 -34.15
CA GLU A 373 20.41 -18.22 -32.78
C GLU A 373 19.16 -17.33 -32.63
N PRO A 374 18.25 -17.62 -31.68
CA PRO A 374 17.16 -16.72 -31.36
C PRO A 374 17.71 -15.40 -30.81
N PHE A 375 17.38 -14.28 -31.46
CA PHE A 375 17.70 -12.95 -30.98
C PHE A 375 16.61 -12.42 -30.02
N PRO A 376 16.98 -11.62 -29.01
CA PRO A 376 16.05 -11.08 -28.04
C PRO A 376 15.18 -9.97 -28.63
N GLU A 377 13.86 -10.13 -28.56
CA GLU A 377 12.88 -9.08 -28.89
C GLU A 377 12.34 -8.37 -27.64
N GLN A 378 12.99 -8.60 -26.50
CA GLN A 378 12.65 -8.04 -25.19
C GLN A 378 13.92 -8.00 -24.33
N ILE A 379 14.03 -6.99 -23.48
CA ILE A 379 15.15 -6.84 -22.54
C ILE A 379 14.64 -7.21 -21.14
N THR A 380 15.32 -8.14 -20.48
CA THR A 380 14.97 -8.56 -19.12
C THR A 380 16.01 -8.08 -18.13
N ILE A 381 15.59 -7.20 -17.22
CA ILE A 381 16.39 -6.68 -16.13
C ILE A 381 16.16 -7.56 -14.90
N GLY A 382 17.17 -8.38 -14.56
CA GLY A 382 17.14 -9.23 -13.37
C GLY A 382 17.37 -8.40 -12.11
N ASN A 383 16.37 -8.37 -11.21
CA ASN A 383 16.37 -7.66 -9.93
C ASN A 383 16.91 -6.21 -10.02
N LEU A 384 16.03 -5.26 -10.30
CA LEU A 384 16.37 -3.84 -10.38
C LEU A 384 16.79 -3.31 -9.00
N TYR A 385 18.03 -2.84 -8.84
CA TYR A 385 18.52 -2.23 -7.59
C TYR A 385 18.83 -0.72 -7.75
N GLU A 386 19.14 -0.30 -8.96
CA GLU A 386 19.46 1.08 -9.33
C GLU A 386 18.88 1.40 -10.71
N ASN A 387 18.99 2.65 -11.16
CA ASN A 387 18.49 3.04 -12.47
C ASN A 387 19.19 2.25 -13.58
N SER A 388 18.41 1.70 -14.49
CA SER A 388 18.91 0.98 -15.66
C SER A 388 18.63 1.82 -16.91
N TRP A 389 19.70 2.35 -17.50
CA TRP A 389 19.68 3.12 -18.74
C TRP A 389 20.38 2.35 -19.86
N GLY A 390 20.09 2.69 -21.11
CA GLY A 390 20.67 2.02 -22.29
C GLY A 390 19.97 0.72 -22.65
N ASN A 391 18.70 0.54 -22.23
CA ASN A 391 17.89 -0.59 -22.67
C ASN A 391 17.36 -0.32 -24.08
N ASP A 392 18.25 -0.17 -25.05
CA ASP A 392 17.92 0.37 -26.37
C ASP A 392 17.45 -0.74 -27.31
N PHE A 393 16.61 -0.39 -28.29
CA PHE A 393 16.12 -1.34 -29.28
C PHE A 393 16.30 -0.81 -30.70
N VAL A 394 16.73 -1.70 -31.59
CA VAL A 394 16.71 -1.49 -33.05
C VAL A 394 15.35 -1.94 -33.60
N GLY A 395 14.58 -0.99 -34.11
CA GLY A 395 13.30 -1.23 -34.77
C GLY A 395 13.50 -1.60 -36.25
N VAL A 396 12.87 -2.70 -36.65
CA VAL A 396 12.89 -3.26 -38.00
C VAL A 396 11.46 -3.23 -38.56
N LYS A 397 11.24 -2.40 -39.59
CA LYS A 397 9.98 -2.40 -40.31
C LYS A 397 9.90 -3.65 -41.19
N VAL A 398 8.96 -4.54 -40.88
CA VAL A 398 8.78 -5.77 -41.68
C VAL A 398 8.26 -5.37 -43.07
N GLY A 399 8.87 -5.95 -44.10
CA GLY A 399 8.58 -5.71 -45.52
C GLY A 399 9.37 -4.55 -46.15
N ASP A 400 9.96 -3.67 -45.35
CA ASP A 400 10.76 -2.53 -45.80
C ASP A 400 12.25 -2.85 -45.63
N VAL A 401 12.91 -3.20 -46.73
CA VAL A 401 14.34 -3.59 -46.72
C VAL A 401 15.24 -2.47 -47.24
N ASN A 402 14.65 -1.40 -47.79
CA ASN A 402 15.37 -0.21 -48.22
C ASN A 402 15.40 0.90 -47.16
N GLY A 403 14.63 0.77 -46.08
CA GLY A 403 14.55 1.74 -44.99
C GLY A 403 13.75 2.99 -45.35
N SER A 404 12.74 2.87 -46.21
CA SER A 404 11.91 4.00 -46.67
C SER A 404 10.73 4.31 -45.76
N ALA A 405 10.46 3.49 -44.74
CA ALA A 405 9.38 3.74 -43.80
C ALA A 405 9.58 5.03 -43.01
N LEU A 406 8.50 5.81 -42.91
CA LEU A 406 8.47 7.01 -42.08
C LEU A 406 8.47 6.61 -40.60
N THR A 407 9.36 7.19 -39.82
CA THR A 407 9.50 6.88 -38.38
C THR A 407 8.42 7.53 -37.50
N GLN A 408 7.67 8.50 -38.03
CA GLN A 408 6.54 9.12 -37.34
C GLN A 408 5.22 8.49 -37.80
N PRO A 409 4.38 7.94 -36.88
CA PRO A 409 3.03 7.54 -37.24
C PRO A 409 2.25 8.78 -37.71
N ALA A 410 1.76 8.74 -38.93
CA ALA A 410 1.11 9.85 -39.61
C ALA A 410 -0.22 10.23 -38.93
N GLY A 411 -0.15 11.04 -37.87
CA GLY A 411 -1.28 11.79 -37.32
C GLY A 411 -1.65 13.03 -38.15
N GLY A 412 -1.01 13.23 -39.29
CA GLY A 412 -1.34 14.26 -40.27
C GLY A 412 -1.37 13.63 -41.64
N PHE A 413 -2.30 14.06 -42.49
CA PHE A 413 -2.30 13.86 -43.93
C PHE A 413 -1.04 14.50 -44.54
N ALA A 414 0.13 13.93 -44.28
CA ALA A 414 1.30 14.06 -45.12
C ALA A 414 1.19 12.91 -46.11
N GLY A 415 0.33 13.09 -47.11
CA GLY A 415 0.51 12.40 -48.36
C GLY A 415 1.83 12.89 -48.95
N GLU A 416 2.94 12.29 -48.54
CA GLU A 416 4.10 12.28 -49.40
C GLU A 416 3.76 11.32 -50.53
N SER A 417 3.26 11.92 -51.61
CA SER A 417 3.57 11.45 -52.94
C SER A 417 5.07 11.15 -52.96
N GLU A 418 5.46 9.88 -53.03
CA GLU A 418 6.77 9.52 -53.56
C GLU A 418 6.77 9.97 -55.03
N ASP A 419 7.07 11.25 -55.24
CA ASP A 419 7.33 11.80 -56.54
C ASP A 419 8.74 11.38 -56.94
N ARG A 420 8.83 10.14 -57.46
CA ARG A 420 10.05 9.55 -58.01
C ARG A 420 9.92 9.35 -59.51
N THR A 421 9.41 10.38 -60.18
CA THR A 421 9.90 10.95 -61.45
C THR A 421 8.81 11.91 -61.90
N ASP A 422 9.20 13.13 -62.27
CA ASP A 422 8.39 14.15 -62.94
C ASP A 422 7.95 13.70 -64.36
N ARG A 423 7.43 12.47 -64.48
CA ARG A 423 7.20 11.73 -65.73
C ARG A 423 5.84 11.04 -65.67
N MET A 424 4.87 11.77 -66.18
CA MET A 424 3.47 11.40 -66.26
C MET A 424 3.26 10.21 -67.21
N LEU A 425 2.66 9.12 -66.70
CA LEU A 425 2.03 8.11 -67.54
C LEU A 425 0.87 8.76 -68.29
N LEU A 426 0.83 8.63 -69.62
CA LEU A 426 -0.21 9.24 -70.43
C LEU A 426 -1.36 8.26 -70.61
N LEU A 427 -2.56 8.70 -70.26
CA LEU A 427 -3.80 8.05 -70.65
C LEU A 427 -4.10 8.46 -72.10
N ASP A 428 -3.91 7.54 -73.04
CA ASP A 428 -4.21 7.73 -74.45
C ASP A 428 -5.70 7.44 -74.69
N ILE A 429 -6.53 8.43 -74.37
CA ILE A 429 -7.96 8.42 -74.69
C ILE A 429 -8.53 9.83 -74.91
N ASP A 430 -9.35 9.98 -75.94
CA ASP A 430 -10.12 11.20 -76.17
C ASP A 430 -11.27 11.33 -75.15
N ASP A 431 -11.29 12.44 -74.41
CA ASP A 431 -12.40 12.77 -73.52
C ASP A 431 -13.70 13.00 -74.31
N ARG A 432 -14.71 12.16 -74.04
CA ARG A 432 -16.01 12.19 -74.72
C ARG A 432 -17.15 11.78 -73.80
N MET A 433 -18.38 12.08 -74.23
CA MET A 433 -19.60 11.57 -73.57
C MET A 433 -19.84 10.12 -73.98
N LEU A 434 -19.92 9.24 -72.99
CA LEU A 434 -20.32 7.84 -73.15
C LEU A 434 -21.83 7.71 -73.03
N VAL A 435 -22.43 6.81 -73.81
CA VAL A 435 -23.84 6.41 -73.65
C VAL A 435 -23.95 5.11 -72.84
N PRO A 436 -25.06 4.87 -72.12
CA PRO A 436 -25.25 3.62 -71.37
C PRO A 436 -25.07 2.37 -72.26
N GLY A 437 -24.28 1.42 -71.79
CA GLY A 437 -23.95 0.17 -72.49
C GLY A 437 -22.77 0.26 -73.46
N GLU A 438 -22.24 1.46 -73.72
CA GLU A 438 -21.05 1.65 -74.55
C GLU A 438 -19.79 1.11 -73.85
N GLU A 439 -18.98 0.34 -74.57
CA GLU A 439 -17.66 -0.10 -74.11
C GLU A 439 -16.59 0.90 -74.54
N VAL A 440 -15.66 1.19 -73.64
CA VAL A 440 -14.55 2.12 -73.85
C VAL A 440 -13.23 1.46 -73.46
N GLU A 441 -12.20 1.69 -74.25
CA GLU A 441 -10.86 1.15 -74.05
C GLU A 441 -9.90 2.30 -73.72
N VAL A 442 -9.32 2.27 -72.52
CA VAL A 442 -8.40 3.30 -72.00
C VAL A 442 -6.99 2.74 -72.05
N THR A 443 -6.16 3.25 -72.97
CA THR A 443 -4.77 2.77 -73.11
C THR A 443 -3.83 3.62 -72.27
N VAL A 444 -3.01 2.97 -71.44
CA VAL A 444 -1.95 3.64 -70.69
C VAL A 444 -0.66 3.52 -71.49
N SER A 445 0.02 4.64 -71.75
CA SER A 445 1.21 4.69 -72.58
C SER A 445 2.34 5.55 -72.00
N LEU A 446 3.57 5.23 -72.40
CA LEU A 446 4.76 6.05 -72.15
C LEU A 446 5.25 6.69 -73.45
N ALA A 447 5.32 8.02 -73.47
CA ALA A 447 5.82 8.78 -74.62
C ALA A 447 7.33 8.57 -74.86
N GLU A 448 8.10 8.51 -73.78
CA GLU A 448 9.56 8.29 -73.82
C GLU A 448 9.91 6.92 -73.22
N ALA A 449 10.96 6.29 -73.77
CA ALA A 449 11.46 5.03 -73.23
C ALA A 449 12.03 5.24 -71.83
N LEU A 450 11.53 4.49 -70.85
CA LEU A 450 12.00 4.53 -69.48
C LEU A 450 12.60 3.19 -69.08
N PRO A 451 13.84 3.16 -68.55
CA PRO A 451 14.37 1.96 -67.93
C PRO A 451 13.60 1.71 -66.64
N LEU A 452 12.67 0.74 -66.67
CA LEU A 452 11.85 0.39 -65.52
C LEU A 452 12.33 -0.95 -64.94
N LEU A 453 12.43 -0.97 -63.62
CA LEU A 453 12.73 -2.17 -62.84
C LEU A 453 11.49 -2.67 -62.08
N ALA A 454 10.66 -1.74 -61.61
CA ALA A 454 9.38 -1.98 -60.99
C ALA A 454 8.42 -0.83 -61.30
N LEU A 455 7.12 -1.11 -61.22
CA LEU A 455 6.04 -0.15 -61.36
C LEU A 455 4.92 -0.53 -60.40
N GLN A 456 4.42 0.44 -59.64
CA GLN A 456 3.26 0.31 -58.79
C GLN A 456 2.32 1.47 -59.07
N GLY A 457 1.02 1.24 -58.99
CA GLY A 457 0.05 2.31 -59.12
C GLY A 457 -1.38 1.85 -58.87
N THR A 458 -2.25 2.81 -58.61
CA THR A 458 -3.69 2.57 -58.42
C THR A 458 -4.45 3.40 -59.45
N CYS A 459 -5.39 2.77 -60.13
CA CYS A 459 -6.38 3.46 -60.96
C CYS A 459 -7.68 3.52 -60.17
N THR A 460 -8.28 4.71 -60.07
CA THR A 460 -9.61 4.92 -59.48
C THR A 460 -10.59 5.33 -60.56
N PHE A 461 -11.85 4.94 -60.41
CA PHE A 461 -12.93 5.29 -61.32
C PHE A 461 -14.29 5.29 -60.61
N ASP A 462 -15.28 6.00 -61.15
CA ASP A 462 -16.66 5.99 -60.60
C ASP A 462 -17.35 4.65 -60.92
N ALA A 463 -17.39 3.73 -59.96
CA ALA A 463 -18.08 2.43 -60.09
C ALA A 463 -19.61 2.55 -60.30
N GLY A 464 -20.21 3.70 -59.98
CA GLY A 464 -21.61 4.00 -60.31
C GLY A 464 -21.80 4.37 -61.78
N ALA A 465 -20.74 4.80 -62.47
CA ALA A 465 -20.77 5.21 -63.86
C ALA A 465 -20.12 4.22 -64.82
N LEU A 466 -19.10 3.49 -64.39
CA LEU A 466 -18.35 2.52 -65.19
C LEU A 466 -18.38 1.12 -64.56
N GLU A 467 -18.46 0.10 -65.41
CA GLU A 467 -18.26 -1.32 -65.09
C GLU A 467 -16.91 -1.75 -65.65
N TRP A 468 -16.02 -2.30 -64.83
CA TRP A 468 -14.76 -2.85 -65.31
C TRP A 468 -14.98 -4.19 -66.01
N LEU A 469 -14.45 -4.34 -67.23
CA LEU A 469 -14.61 -5.55 -68.03
C LEU A 469 -13.34 -6.40 -68.15
N GLY A 470 -12.17 -5.83 -67.83
CA GLY A 470 -10.89 -6.50 -67.99
C GLY A 470 -9.77 -5.57 -68.44
N TRP A 471 -8.64 -6.18 -68.76
CA TRP A 471 -7.48 -5.51 -69.35
C TRP A 471 -6.93 -6.31 -70.53
N GLN A 472 -6.16 -5.64 -71.38
CA GLN A 472 -5.40 -6.25 -72.48
C GLN A 472 -3.92 -5.86 -72.35
N ALA A 473 -3.03 -6.82 -72.61
CA ALA A 473 -1.59 -6.60 -72.56
C ALA A 473 -1.12 -5.73 -73.73
N GLY A 474 -0.26 -4.75 -73.44
CA GLY A 474 0.51 -4.00 -74.42
C GLY A 474 1.97 -4.44 -74.40
N ASP A 475 2.88 -3.48 -74.51
CA ASP A 475 4.33 -3.70 -74.63
C ASP A 475 5.03 -3.89 -73.27
N MET A 476 4.29 -3.86 -72.16
CA MET A 476 4.87 -4.08 -70.83
C MET A 476 5.30 -5.55 -70.65
N PRO A 477 6.61 -5.85 -70.47
CA PRO A 477 7.08 -7.21 -70.47
C PRO A 477 6.64 -7.96 -69.22
N SER A 478 6.26 -9.23 -69.36
CA SER A 478 5.87 -10.11 -68.23
C SER A 478 4.67 -9.60 -67.41
N LEU A 479 3.87 -8.68 -67.95
CA LEU A 479 2.61 -8.26 -67.34
C LEU A 479 1.58 -9.40 -67.43
N SER A 480 0.95 -9.75 -66.33
CA SER A 480 0.01 -10.88 -66.21
C SER A 480 -1.13 -10.56 -65.24
N ASP A 481 -2.16 -11.42 -65.17
CA ASP A 481 -3.30 -11.21 -64.27
C ASP A 481 -2.89 -11.06 -62.80
N ASP A 482 -1.83 -11.76 -62.38
CA ASP A 482 -1.30 -11.69 -61.01
C ASP A 482 -0.76 -10.29 -60.66
N CYS A 483 -0.47 -9.43 -61.64
CA CYS A 483 -0.02 -8.04 -61.44
C CYS A 483 -1.13 -7.12 -60.93
N TRP A 484 -2.38 -7.55 -61.03
CA TRP A 484 -3.54 -6.72 -60.74
C TRP A 484 -4.26 -7.17 -59.47
N ASN A 485 -4.67 -6.21 -58.64
CA ASN A 485 -5.80 -6.43 -57.72
C ASN A 485 -7.07 -5.87 -58.34
N THR A 486 -7.98 -6.78 -58.66
CA THR A 486 -9.29 -6.49 -59.24
C THR A 486 -10.44 -6.77 -58.28
N ARG A 487 -10.16 -7.18 -57.02
CA ARG A 487 -11.21 -7.53 -56.03
C ARG A 487 -12.14 -6.35 -55.73
N HIS A 488 -11.61 -5.14 -55.80
CA HIS A 488 -12.34 -3.90 -55.53
C HIS A 488 -12.70 -3.14 -56.81
N ALA A 489 -12.66 -3.81 -57.97
CA ALA A 489 -13.09 -3.21 -59.23
C ALA A 489 -14.56 -2.74 -59.14
N ASP A 490 -15.43 -3.48 -58.44
CA ASP A 490 -16.82 -3.08 -58.20
C ASP A 490 -16.96 -1.87 -57.26
N GLU A 491 -15.92 -1.54 -56.50
CA GLU A 491 -15.84 -0.38 -55.62
C GLU A 491 -15.14 0.81 -56.29
N GLY A 492 -14.65 0.65 -57.53
CA GLY A 492 -14.13 1.74 -58.34
C GLY A 492 -12.63 1.94 -58.24
N TRP A 493 -11.86 0.90 -57.91
CA TRP A 493 -10.40 1.00 -58.01
C TRP A 493 -9.72 -0.32 -58.34
N LEU A 494 -8.53 -0.21 -58.93
CA LEU A 494 -7.65 -1.31 -59.33
C LEU A 494 -6.23 -0.97 -58.90
N ALA A 495 -5.51 -1.92 -58.31
CA ALA A 495 -4.09 -1.74 -58.03
C ALA A 495 -3.22 -2.58 -58.97
N LEU A 496 -2.05 -2.06 -59.31
CA LEU A 496 -1.01 -2.68 -60.12
C LEU A 496 0.28 -2.78 -59.30
N ALA A 497 0.91 -3.94 -59.34
CA ALA A 497 2.28 -4.14 -58.90
C ALA A 497 3.02 -5.02 -59.92
N TRP A 498 4.02 -4.44 -60.57
CA TRP A 498 4.83 -5.07 -61.61
C TRP A 498 6.32 -4.94 -61.30
N ILE A 499 7.08 -6.00 -61.56
CA ILE A 499 8.52 -6.10 -61.26
C ILE A 499 9.20 -6.94 -62.34
N ASN A 500 10.42 -6.55 -62.73
CA ASN A 500 11.23 -7.27 -63.71
C ASN A 500 12.61 -7.71 -63.20
N GLU A 501 13.30 -8.60 -63.93
CA GLU A 501 14.63 -9.15 -63.58
C GLU A 501 15.78 -8.15 -63.74
N ALA A 502 15.69 -7.32 -64.77
CA ALA A 502 16.63 -6.26 -65.06
C ALA A 502 15.86 -5.01 -65.45
N GLU A 503 16.52 -3.85 -65.37
CA GLU A 503 15.99 -2.63 -65.96
C GLU A 503 15.76 -2.89 -67.45
N VAL A 504 14.50 -2.77 -67.86
CA VAL A 504 14.13 -2.91 -69.28
C VAL A 504 13.58 -1.56 -69.74
N PRO A 505 14.08 -1.03 -70.87
CA PRO A 505 13.49 0.16 -71.47
C PRO A 505 12.08 -0.19 -71.95
N VAL A 506 11.07 0.45 -71.37
CA VAL A 506 9.66 0.30 -71.74
C VAL A 506 9.18 1.60 -72.40
N GLN A 507 8.49 1.49 -73.52
CA GLN A 507 7.93 2.61 -74.29
C GLN A 507 6.62 2.15 -74.95
N GLY A 508 5.74 3.09 -75.30
CA GLY A 508 4.54 2.79 -76.09
C GLY A 508 3.33 2.41 -75.23
N PRO A 509 2.30 1.78 -75.82
CA PRO A 509 1.11 1.34 -75.09
C PRO A 509 1.49 0.21 -74.14
N LEU A 510 1.40 0.44 -72.84
CA LEU A 510 1.81 -0.51 -71.81
C LEU A 510 0.74 -1.58 -71.58
N TRP A 511 -0.51 -1.13 -71.45
CA TRP A 511 -1.72 -1.96 -71.31
C TRP A 511 -2.96 -1.13 -71.64
N THR A 512 -4.09 -1.81 -71.84
CA THR A 512 -5.39 -1.17 -72.10
C THR A 512 -6.45 -1.70 -71.14
N TRP A 513 -7.13 -0.81 -70.42
CA TRP A 513 -8.30 -1.16 -69.59
C TRP A 513 -9.59 -1.09 -70.41
N ARG A 514 -10.53 -2.00 -70.14
CA ARG A 514 -11.84 -2.02 -70.78
C ARG A 514 -12.92 -1.72 -69.76
N PHE A 515 -13.75 -0.73 -70.05
CA PHE A 515 -14.89 -0.35 -69.21
C PHE A 515 -16.18 -0.36 -70.03
N ARG A 516 -17.33 -0.50 -69.35
CA ARG A 516 -18.66 -0.27 -69.91
C ARG A 516 -19.38 0.83 -69.14
N ALA A 517 -19.95 1.80 -69.84
CA ALA A 517 -20.74 2.85 -69.21
C ALA A 517 -22.08 2.32 -68.68
N LYS A 518 -22.36 2.51 -67.38
CA LYS A 518 -23.65 2.20 -66.74
C LYS A 518 -24.68 3.31 -66.94
N ARG A 519 -24.22 4.55 -67.11
CA ARG A 519 -25.04 5.76 -67.33
C ARG A 519 -24.35 6.71 -68.31
N ALA A 520 -25.09 7.67 -68.84
CA ALA A 520 -24.51 8.73 -69.64
C ALA A 520 -23.55 9.56 -68.75
N VAL A 521 -22.28 9.64 -69.16
CA VAL A 521 -21.24 10.31 -68.39
C VAL A 521 -20.10 10.77 -69.29
N ARG A 522 -19.42 11.85 -68.90
CA ARG A 522 -18.21 12.30 -69.56
C ARG A 522 -17.02 11.53 -68.98
N LEU A 523 -16.15 11.01 -69.85
CA LEU A 523 -15.06 10.14 -69.43
C LEU A 523 -14.11 10.79 -68.41
N SER A 524 -13.74 12.05 -68.62
CA SER A 524 -12.89 12.83 -67.68
C SER A 524 -13.51 13.08 -66.31
N ASP A 525 -14.82 12.89 -66.13
CA ASP A 525 -15.49 13.08 -64.84
C ASP A 525 -15.43 11.80 -63.96
N VAL A 526 -14.95 10.67 -64.50
CA VAL A 526 -15.10 9.34 -63.90
C VAL A 526 -13.86 8.45 -63.91
N LEU A 527 -12.73 8.91 -64.46
CA LEU A 527 -11.45 8.18 -64.58
C LEU A 527 -10.26 9.06 -64.21
#